data_AF-A0A2G9ZE40-F1
#
_entry.id   AF-A0A2G9ZE40-F1
#
_cell.length_a   1.000
_cell.length_b   1.000
_cell.length_c   1.000
_cell.angle_alpha   90.00
_cell.angle_beta   90.00
_cell.angle_gamma   90.00
#
_symmetry.space_group_name_H-M   'P 1'
#
loop_
_entity.id
_entity.type
_entity.pdbx_description
1 polymer ?
#
loop_
_entity_poly.entity_id
_entity_poly.type
_entity_poly.pdbx_seq_one_letter_code
_entity_poly.pdbx_strand_id
1 'polypeptide(L)'
;MKTAIFCRVSSKEQEETGYSLPAQEKFLREYADKQGLEVAKVFAVSESAAGKVQRKIFIEMIAYVRKHDIPTIIVETTDRLTRNFSDVPT
;
A
#
# COMPACT_ATOMS: atom_id res chain seq x y z
N MET A 1 -14.95 -7.11 7.16
CA MET A 1 -14.56 -5.70 7.36
C MET A 1 -13.81 -5.23 6.13
N LYS A 2 -14.05 -4.02 5.59
CA LYS A 2 -13.41 -3.58 4.34
C LYS A 2 -11.99 -3.09 4.59
N THR A 3 -11.10 -3.31 3.62
CA THR A 3 -9.71 -2.88 3.66
C THR A 3 -9.25 -2.32 2.31
N ALA A 4 -8.32 -1.38 2.34
CA ALA A 4 -7.59 -0.93 1.15
C ALA A 4 -6.16 -1.48 1.19
N ILE A 5 -5.60 -1.80 0.02
CA ILE A 5 -4.22 -2.27 -0.09
C ILE A 5 -3.39 -1.17 -0.74
N PHE A 6 -2.19 -0.91 -0.19
CA PHE A 6 -1.21 -0.01 -0.78
C PHE A 6 0.13 -0.71 -1.00
N CYS A 7 0.47 -0.89 -2.28
CA CYS A 7 1.66 -1.53 -2.79
C CYS A 7 2.68 -0.48 -3.24
N ARG A 8 3.93 -0.59 -2.77
CA ARG A 8 5.04 0.27 -3.21
C ARG A 8 6.29 -0.57 -3.48
N VAL A 9 6.76 -0.59 -4.74
CA VAL A 9 7.95 -1.34 -5.17
C VAL A 9 9.12 -0.43 -5.53
N SER A 10 10.37 -0.88 -5.35
CA SER A 10 11.55 -0.19 -5.89
C SER A 10 11.70 -0.53 -7.37
N SER A 11 11.75 0.47 -8.24
CA SER A 11 11.51 0.29 -9.69
C SER A 11 12.62 -0.35 -10.52
N LYS A 12 13.70 -0.83 -9.91
CA LYS A 12 14.82 -1.39 -10.67
C LYS A 12 15.40 -2.68 -10.10
N GLU A 13 15.22 -2.99 -8.83
CA GLU A 13 15.80 -4.21 -8.24
C GLU A 13 14.93 -5.47 -8.39
N GLN A 14 13.73 -5.35 -8.96
CA GLN A 14 12.70 -6.39 -8.90
C GLN A 14 12.32 -7.04 -10.23
N GLU A 15 12.89 -6.61 -11.35
CA GLU A 15 12.83 -7.40 -12.59
C GLU A 15 13.74 -8.65 -12.50
N GLU A 16 14.78 -8.63 -11.65
CA GLU A 16 15.73 -9.76 -11.49
C GLU A 16 15.48 -10.65 -10.26
N THR A 17 14.78 -10.18 -9.22
CA THR A 17 14.66 -10.90 -7.92
C THR A 17 13.28 -11.48 -7.60
N GLY A 18 12.27 -11.27 -8.46
CA GLY A 18 10.95 -11.92 -8.33
C GLY A 18 9.93 -11.22 -7.42
N TYR A 19 10.29 -10.11 -6.76
CA TYR A 19 9.33 -9.29 -6.00
C TYR A 19 8.61 -8.27 -6.92
N SER A 20 7.76 -8.76 -7.81
CA SER A 20 6.98 -7.86 -8.68
C SER A 20 5.77 -7.24 -7.94
N LEU A 21 5.28 -6.08 -8.38
CA LEU A 21 4.01 -5.50 -7.92
C LEU A 21 2.85 -6.51 -7.83
N PRO A 22 2.63 -7.37 -8.84
CA PRO A 22 1.59 -8.40 -8.75
C PRO A 22 1.86 -9.46 -7.69
N ALA A 23 3.13 -9.79 -7.39
CA ALA A 23 3.47 -10.70 -6.30
C ALA A 23 3.17 -10.08 -4.92
N GLN A 24 3.52 -8.80 -4.74
CA GLN A 24 3.20 -8.03 -3.53
C GLN A 24 1.68 -7.89 -3.35
N GLU A 25 0.94 -7.56 -4.43
CA GLU A 25 -0.51 -7.50 -4.39
C GLU A 25 -1.13 -8.84 -4.00
N LYS A 26 -0.68 -9.94 -4.61
CA LYS A 26 -1.17 -11.28 -4.29
C LYS A 26 -0.92 -11.62 -2.81
N PHE A 27 0.28 -11.36 -2.31
CA PHE A 27 0.63 -11.59 -0.91
C PHE A 27 -0.28 -10.80 0.05
N LEU A 28 -0.51 -9.51 -0.23
CA LEU A 28 -1.37 -8.66 0.61
C LEU A 28 -2.85 -9.05 0.52
N ARG A 29 -3.32 -9.52 -0.64
CA ARG A 29 -4.67 -10.06 -0.81
C ARG A 29 -4.86 -11.37 -0.05
N GLU A 30 -3.89 -12.28 -0.10
CA GLU A 30 -3.93 -13.52 0.67
C GLU A 30 -3.90 -13.24 2.17
N TYR A 31 -3.14 -12.23 2.61
CA TYR A 31 -3.17 -11.77 4.00
C TYR A 31 -4.55 -11.22 4.39
N ALA A 32 -5.14 -10.35 3.55
CA ALA A 32 -6.47 -9.81 3.78
C ALA A 32 -7.52 -10.92 3.91
N ASP A 33 -7.49 -11.90 3.00
CA ASP A 33 -8.39 -13.06 3.00
C ASP A 33 -8.26 -13.89 4.29
N LYS A 34 -7.02 -14.20 4.70
CA LYS A 34 -6.72 -14.90 5.97
C LYS A 34 -7.22 -14.15 7.21
N GLN A 35 -7.29 -12.82 7.15
CA GLN A 35 -7.78 -11.97 8.23
C GLN A 35 -9.30 -11.70 8.13
N GLY A 36 -10.01 -12.25 7.14
CA GLY A 36 -11.44 -11.98 6.92
C GLY A 36 -11.72 -10.54 6.48
N LEU A 37 -10.74 -9.89 5.83
CA LEU A 37 -10.83 -8.53 5.32
C LEU A 37 -11.21 -8.53 3.83
N GLU A 38 -12.21 -7.73 3.47
CA GLU A 38 -12.66 -7.56 2.09
C GLU A 38 -11.84 -6.46 1.42
N VAL A 39 -11.06 -6.82 0.41
CA VAL A 39 -10.22 -5.88 -0.35
C VAL A 39 -11.09 -5.01 -1.25
N ALA A 40 -11.31 -3.75 -0.86
CA ALA A 40 -12.13 -2.80 -1.60
C ALA A 40 -11.39 -2.22 -2.82
N LYS A 41 -10.10 -1.91 -2.66
CA LYS A 41 -9.26 -1.35 -3.73
C LYS A 41 -7.78 -1.53 -3.44
N VAL A 42 -6.99 -1.69 -4.51
CA VAL A 42 -5.53 -1.77 -4.48
C VAL A 42 -4.94 -0.51 -5.11
N PHE A 43 -3.97 0.10 -4.44
CA PHE A 43 -3.21 1.25 -4.90
C PHE A 43 -1.75 0.85 -5.06
N ALA A 44 -1.22 0.87 -6.27
CA ALA A 44 0.15 0.47 -6.57
C ALA A 44 0.96 1.66 -7.08
N VAL A 45 2.17 1.85 -6.56
CA VAL A 45 3.10 2.87 -7.05
C VAL A 45 4.54 2.36 -7.08
N SER A 46 5.27 2.73 -8.12
CA SER A 46 6.70 2.47 -8.20
C SER A 46 7.52 3.58 -7.51
N GLU A 47 8.63 3.23 -6.86
CA GLU A 47 9.58 4.16 -6.24
C GLU A 47 10.26 5.08 -7.25
N SER A 48 10.43 4.60 -8.48
CA SER A 48 10.89 5.41 -9.62
C SER A 48 9.88 6.47 -10.01
N ALA A 49 8.61 6.29 -9.64
CA ALA A 49 7.62 7.31 -9.91
C ALA A 49 8.03 8.57 -9.15
N ALA A 50 8.02 9.71 -9.85
CA ALA A 50 8.36 10.98 -9.27
C ALA A 50 7.60 11.18 -7.94
N GLY A 51 8.23 11.79 -6.93
CA GLY A 51 7.61 11.94 -5.60
C GLY A 51 6.23 12.63 -5.62
N LYS A 52 5.93 13.42 -6.66
CA LYS A 52 4.58 13.97 -6.92
C LYS A 52 3.54 12.88 -7.18
N VAL A 53 3.88 11.87 -7.98
CA VAL A 53 3.00 10.73 -8.32
C VAL A 53 2.74 9.88 -7.08
N GLN A 54 3.77 9.62 -6.27
CA GLN A 54 3.63 8.89 -5.00
C GLN A 54 2.66 9.59 -4.06
N ARG A 55 2.83 10.92 -3.86
CA ARG A 55 1.89 11.70 -3.04
C ARG A 55 0.48 11.71 -3.61
N LYS A 56 0.33 11.81 -4.94
CA LYS A 56 -0.99 11.80 -5.58
C LYS A 56 -1.72 10.48 -5.30
N ILE A 57 -1.07 9.34 -5.49
CA ILE A 57 -1.67 8.02 -5.25
C ILE A 57 -1.98 7.83 -3.76
N PHE A 58 -1.11 8.29 -2.86
CA PHE A 58 -1.37 8.28 -1.43
C PHE A 58 -2.59 9.12 -1.06
N ILE A 59 -2.71 10.35 -1.57
CA ILE A 59 -3.88 11.21 -1.33
C ILE A 59 -5.15 10.59 -1.91
N GLU A 60 -5.08 9.98 -3.10
CA GLU A 60 -6.21 9.25 -3.69
C GLU A 60 -6.65 8.06 -2.82
N MET A 61 -5.71 7.32 -2.25
CA MET A 61 -6.01 6.25 -1.29
C MET A 61 -6.72 6.81 -0.05
N ILE A 62 -6.19 7.86 0.57
CA ILE A 62 -6.79 8.48 1.75
C ILE A 62 -8.19 9.02 1.46
N ALA A 63 -8.38 9.67 0.31
CA ALA A 63 -9.69 10.15 -0.12
C ALA A 63 -10.67 8.99 -0.35
N TYR A 64 -10.20 7.87 -0.92
CA TYR A 64 -11.01 6.69 -1.16
C TYR A 64 -11.46 6.02 0.15
N VAL A 65 -10.55 5.78 1.09
CA VAL A 65 -10.90 5.14 2.36
C VAL A 65 -11.84 6.01 3.19
N ARG A 66 -11.67 7.33 3.17
CA ARG A 66 -12.58 8.28 3.83
C ARG A 66 -13.96 8.30 3.17
N LYS A 67 -14.03 8.27 1.84
CA LYS A 67 -15.30 8.28 1.11
C LYS A 67 -16.10 6.99 1.30
N HIS A 68 -15.42 5.87 1.46
CA HIS A 68 -16.04 4.54 1.53
C HIS A 68 -16.09 3.97 2.96
N ASP A 69 -15.76 4.77 3.97
CA ASP A 69 -15.70 4.38 5.39
C ASP A 69 -14.92 3.06 5.60
N ILE A 70 -13.73 3.01 4.99
CA ILE A 70 -12.85 1.83 5.06
C ILE A 70 -11.91 2.02 6.26
N PRO A 71 -12.06 1.23 7.35
CA PRO A 71 -11.30 1.44 8.58
C PRO A 71 -9.86 0.91 8.51
N THR A 72 -9.55 0.05 7.53
CA THR A 72 -8.29 -0.70 7.50
C THR A 72 -7.52 -0.45 6.21
N ILE A 73 -6.20 -0.30 6.34
CA ILE A 73 -5.27 -0.22 5.21
C ILE A 73 -4.15 -1.23 5.45
N ILE A 74 -3.84 -2.03 4.43
CA ILE A 74 -2.76 -3.01 4.46
C ILE A 74 -1.61 -2.49 3.60
N VAL A 75 -0.41 -2.50 4.19
CA VAL A 75 0.87 -2.13 3.55
C VAL A 75 1.89 -3.21 3.86
N GLU A 76 2.83 -3.47 2.94
CA GLU A 76 3.89 -4.46 3.16
C GLU A 76 4.90 -4.01 4.24
N THR A 77 5.26 -2.73 4.25
CA THR A 77 6.16 -2.17 5.27
C THR A 77 5.74 -0.76 5.66
N THR A 78 5.72 -0.50 6.97
CA THR A 78 5.43 0.80 7.59
C THR A 78 6.56 1.82 7.42
N ASP A 79 7.75 1.38 6.97
CA ASP A 79 8.95 2.22 6.72
C ASP A 79 8.69 3.36 5.72
N ARG A 80 7.56 3.32 5.01
CA ARG A 80 7.19 4.27 3.95
C ARG A 80 5.99 5.16 4.30
N LEU A 81 5.46 5.08 5.54
CA LEU A 81 4.36 5.93 6.00
C LEU A 81 4.84 7.20 6.73
N THR A 82 6.02 7.16 7.35
CA THR A 82 6.52 8.25 8.21
C THR A 82 7.95 8.63 7.83
N ARG A 83 8.18 9.93 7.62
CA ARG A 83 9.53 10.48 7.35
C ARG A 83 10.41 10.54 8.60
N ASN A 84 9.82 10.37 9.78
CA ASN A 84 10.47 10.38 11.08
C ASN A 84 9.81 9.34 12.00
N PHE A 85 10.62 8.61 12.75
CA PHE A 85 10.18 7.68 13.81
C PHE A 85 9.36 8.35 14.93
N SER A 86 9.31 9.69 14.99
CA SER A 86 8.54 10.47 15.98
C SER A 86 7.03 10.53 15.73
N ASP A 87 6.51 10.02 14.60
CA ASP A 87 5.07 10.01 14.31
C ASP A 87 4.38 8.70 14.76
N VAL A 88 5.10 7.79 15.42
CA VAL A 88 4.49 6.61 16.04
C VAL A 88 3.98 7.03 17.43
N PRO A 89 2.66 7.17 17.66
CA PRO A 89 2.16 7.43 18.99
C PRO A 89 2.51 6.23 19.87
N THR A 90 3.17 6.53 20.99
CA THR A 90 3.45 5.61 22.09
C THR A 90 2.18 5.31 22.88
#